data_AF-A0A839VIQ9-F1
#
_entry.id   AF-A0A839VIQ9-F1
#
_cell.length_a   1.000
_cell.length_b   1.000
_cell.length_c   1.000
_cell.angle_alpha   90.00
_cell.angle_beta   90.00
_cell.angle_gamma   90.00
#
_symmetry.space_group_name_H-M   'P 1'
#
loop_
_entity.id
_entity.type
_entity.pdbx_description
1 polymer ?
#
loop_
_entity_poly.entity_id
_entity_poly.type
_entity_poly.pdbx_seq_one_letter_code
_entity_poly.pdbx_strand_id
1 'polypeptide(L)' 'MNRIFSMASLLSGAVIAVTLSGCVVTPPTVRPAYVAPPGVVYVAPSYPQPAVGYVWAYHPHYGWGWHHPQYGWHQGWR' A
#
# COMPACT_ATOMS: atom_id res chain seq x y z
N MET A 1 47.29 17.75 -24.74
CA MET A 1 46.38 16.60 -24.52
C MET A 1 45.72 16.58 -23.14
N ASN A 2 46.37 16.99 -22.04
CA ASN A 2 45.78 16.95 -20.68
C ASN A 2 44.47 17.73 -20.47
N ARG A 3 44.25 18.86 -21.16
CA ARG A 3 43.04 19.68 -20.99
C ARG A 3 41.77 19.04 -21.55
N ILE A 4 41.89 18.21 -22.58
CA ILE A 4 40.76 17.52 -23.22
C ILE A 4 40.28 16.36 -22.33
N PHE A 5 41.23 15.66 -21.69
CA PHE A 5 40.92 14.62 -20.71
C PHE A 5 40.21 15.18 -19.46
N SER A 6 40.65 16.32 -18.91
CA SER A 6 39.95 16.96 -17.78
C SER A 6 38.54 17.41 -18.13
N MET A 7 38.32 17.94 -19.34
CA MET A 7 37.00 18.41 -19.76
C MET A 7 36.02 17.25 -19.96
N ALA A 8 36.49 16.14 -20.54
CA ALA A 8 35.70 14.91 -20.66
C ALA A 8 35.30 14.35 -19.28
N SER A 9 36.22 14.33 -18.30
CA SER A 9 35.91 13.86 -16.94
C SER A 9 34.87 14.74 -16.22
N LEU A 10 34.93 16.07 -16.39
CA LEU A 10 33.96 16.99 -15.78
C LEU A 10 32.56 16.82 -16.39
N LEU A 11 32.48 16.64 -17.71
CA LEU A 11 31.21 16.40 -18.41
C LEU A 11 30.57 15.09 -17.97
N SER A 12 31.35 14.01 -17.87
CA SER A 12 30.85 12.73 -17.36
C SER A 12 30.34 12.83 -15.92
N GLY A 13 31.06 13.53 -15.05
CA GLY A 13 30.62 13.77 -13.67
C GLY A 13 29.31 14.54 -13.58
N ALA A 14 29.15 15.58 -14.40
CA ALA A 14 27.93 16.39 -14.43
C ALA A 14 26.71 15.58 -14.90
N VAL A 15 26.86 14.73 -15.92
CA VAL A 15 25.77 13.88 -16.43
C VAL A 15 25.28 12.91 -15.36
N ILE A 16 26.20 12.29 -14.61
CA ILE A 16 25.86 11.34 -13.54
C ILE A 16 25.13 12.06 -12.38
N ALA A 17 25.56 13.28 -12.03
CA ALA A 17 24.92 14.04 -10.96
C ALA A 17 23.47 14.43 -11.31
N VAL A 18 23.20 14.80 -12.56
CA VAL A 18 21.86 15.18 -13.02
C VAL A 18 20.92 13.97 -13.03
N THR A 19 21.36 12.81 -13.52
CA THR A 19 20.50 11.61 -13.59
C THR A 19 20.13 11.06 -12.21
N LEU A 20 21.01 11.19 -11.21
CA LEU A 20 20.77 10.71 -9.85
C LEU A 20 19.98 11.69 -8.98
N SER A 21 19.87 12.96 -9.38
CA SER A 21 19.17 14.01 -8.61
C SER A 21 17.63 13.96 -8.69
N GLY A 22 17.07 13.10 -9.54
CA GLY A 22 15.64 13.07 -9.88
C GLY A 22 14.77 12.10 -9.08
N CYS A 23 15.24 11.52 -7.98
CA CYS A 23 14.43 10.61 -7.16
C CYS A 23 13.26 11.36 -6.50
N VAL A 24 12.11 11.42 -7.18
CA VAL A 24 10.85 11.91 -6.61
C VAL A 24 10.29 10.86 -5.67
N VAL A 25 10.10 11.23 -4.40
CA VAL A 25 9.37 10.41 -3.43
C VAL A 25 7.89 10.53 -3.78
N THR A 26 7.34 9.51 -4.45
CA THR A 26 5.90 9.41 -4.66
C THR A 26 5.24 9.26 -3.29
N PRO A 27 4.25 10.10 -2.92
CA PRO A 27 3.52 9.89 -1.68
C PRO A 27 2.87 8.51 -1.70
N PRO A 28 2.82 7.80 -0.56
CA PRO A 28 2.13 6.53 -0.48
C PRO A 28 0.68 6.78 -0.88
N THR A 29 0.24 6.17 -1.98
CA THR A 29 -1.18 6.15 -2.33
C THR A 29 -1.90 5.37 -1.24
N VAL A 30 -2.52 6.10 -0.29
CA VAL A 30 -3.44 5.50 0.68
C VAL A 30 -4.71 5.17 -0.08
N ARG A 31 -4.71 4.02 -0.76
CA ARG A 31 -5.98 3.41 -1.15
C ARG A 31 -6.74 3.07 0.14
N PRO A 32 -8.05 3.31 0.21
CA PRO A 32 -8.86 2.70 1.24
C PRO A 32 -8.52 1.21 1.27
N ALA A 33 -8.18 0.67 2.44
CA ALA A 33 -7.87 -0.75 2.59
C ALA A 33 -9.04 -1.64 2.11
N TYR A 34 -10.21 -1.05 1.91
CA TYR A 34 -11.42 -1.68 1.46
C TYR A 34 -12.23 -0.77 0.51
N VAL A 35 -12.71 -1.33 -0.60
CA VAL A 35 -13.70 -0.71 -1.49
C VAL A 35 -14.97 -1.57 -1.43
N ALA A 36 -16.08 -0.97 -1.02
CA ALA A 36 -17.35 -1.69 -0.95
C ALA A 36 -17.87 -2.02 -2.36
N PRO A 37 -18.43 -3.22 -2.57
CA PRO A 37 -19.21 -3.49 -3.77
C PRO A 37 -20.38 -2.48 -3.93
N PRO A 38 -20.88 -2.26 -5.16
CA PRO A 38 -22.03 -1.41 -5.38
C PRO A 38 -23.23 -1.81 -4.50
N GLY A 39 -23.84 -0.84 -3.83
CA GLY A 39 -24.98 -1.08 -2.93
C GLY A 39 -24.62 -1.59 -1.54
N VAL A 40 -23.33 -1.77 -1.22
CA VAL A 40 -22.85 -2.14 0.12
C VAL A 40 -22.27 -0.91 0.81
N VAL A 41 -22.70 -0.64 2.04
CA VAL A 41 -22.15 0.42 2.88
C VAL A 41 -21.18 -0.22 3.88
N TYR A 42 -20.03 0.42 4.11
CA TYR A 42 -19.15 0.04 5.21
C TYR A 42 -19.85 0.29 6.55
N VAL A 43 -20.02 -0.76 7.36
CA VAL A 43 -20.55 -0.66 8.71
C VAL A 43 -19.40 -0.89 9.68
N ALA A 44 -19.00 0.13 10.43
CA ALA A 44 -17.94 -0.03 11.43
C ALA A 44 -18.39 -0.98 12.56
N PRO A 45 -17.50 -1.81 13.12
CA PRO A 45 -17.83 -2.67 14.24
C PRO A 45 -18.14 -1.81 15.48
N SER A 46 -19.19 -2.16 16.21
CA SER A 46 -19.59 -1.52 17.48
C SER A 46 -18.91 -2.13 18.71
N TYR A 47 -18.07 -3.15 18.50
CA TYR A 47 -17.40 -3.93 19.53
C TYR A 47 -15.93 -4.19 19.18
N PRO A 48 -15.08 -4.54 20.15
CA PRO A 48 -13.66 -4.74 19.92
C PRO A 48 -13.35 -5.88 18.95
N GLN A 49 -12.16 -5.83 18.37
CA GLN A 49 -11.60 -6.92 17.58
C GLN A 49 -11.48 -8.20 18.45
N PRO A 50 -11.91 -9.39 17.97
CA PRO A 50 -11.94 -10.61 18.78
C PRO A 50 -10.57 -11.08 19.27
N ALA A 51 -9.55 -10.99 18.40
CA ALA A 51 -8.16 -11.34 18.69
C ALA A 51 -7.25 -10.73 17.62
N VAL A 52 -5.93 -10.78 17.83
CA VAL A 52 -4.94 -10.39 16.81
C VAL A 52 -5.15 -11.19 15.52
N GLY A 53 -4.99 -10.53 14.36
CA GLY A 53 -5.08 -11.16 13.04
C GLY A 53 -6.48 -11.17 12.42
N TYR A 54 -7.53 -10.85 13.19
CA TYR A 54 -8.86 -10.63 12.63
C TYR A 54 -8.92 -9.27 11.93
N VAL A 55 -9.45 -9.26 10.71
CA VAL A 55 -9.70 -8.04 9.93
C VAL A 55 -11.19 -7.85 9.71
N TRP A 56 -11.62 -6.59 9.68
CA TRP A 56 -13.01 -6.26 9.39
C TRP A 56 -13.27 -6.37 7.89
N ALA A 57 -14.09 -7.33 7.48
CA ALA A 57 -14.27 -7.71 6.09
C ALA A 57 -15.74 -7.95 5.75
N TYR A 58 -16.07 -7.83 4.46
CA TYR A 58 -17.41 -8.08 3.95
C TYR A 58 -17.57 -9.52 3.50
N HIS A 59 -18.57 -10.20 4.05
CA HIS A 59 -19.05 -11.51 3.62
C HIS A 59 -20.28 -11.36 2.72
N PRO A 60 -20.33 -12.01 1.53
CA PRO A 60 -21.44 -11.88 0.60
C PRO A 60 -22.82 -12.22 1.17
N HIS A 61 -22.90 -13.20 2.08
CA HIS A 61 -24.18 -13.70 2.61
C HIS A 61 -24.57 -13.13 3.97
N TYR A 62 -23.59 -12.74 4.80
CA TYR A 62 -23.84 -12.33 6.19
C TYR A 62 -23.47 -10.87 6.45
N GLY A 63 -22.90 -10.18 5.46
CA GLY A 63 -22.49 -8.78 5.58
C GLY A 63 -21.17 -8.61 6.32
N TRP A 64 -21.08 -7.60 7.17
CA TRP A 64 -19.82 -7.19 7.78
C TRP A 64 -19.45 -7.98 9.03
N GLY A 65 -18.25 -8.58 9.03
CA GLY A 65 -17.77 -9.39 10.14
C GLY A 65 -16.26 -9.44 10.27
N TRP A 66 -15.81 -10.11 11.33
CA TRP A 66 -14.39 -10.34 11.56
C TRP A 66 -13.94 -11.61 10.83
N HIS A 67 -12.94 -11.49 9.96
CA HIS A 67 -12.35 -12.61 9.23
C HIS A 67 -10.89 -12.80 9.63
N HIS A 68 -10.49 -14.03 9.95
CA HIS A 68 -9.11 -14.42 10.16
C HIS A 68 -8.64 -15.28 8.98
N PRO A 69 -7.49 -14.98 8.34
CA PRO A 69 -7.02 -15.72 7.17
C PRO A 69 -6.86 -17.24 7.41
N GLN A 70 -6.55 -17.64 8.64
CA GLN A 70 -6.34 -19.05 9.01
C GLN A 70 -7.53 -19.70 9.70
N TYR A 71 -8.40 -18.93 10.37
CA TYR A 71 -9.50 -19.48 11.19
C TYR A 71 -10.88 -19.21 10.58
N GLY A 72 -10.94 -18.45 9.48
CA GLY A 72 -12.18 -18.07 8.82
C GLY A 72 -12.92 -16.97 9.58
N TRP A 73 -14.24 -16.96 9.43
CA TRP A 73 -15.09 -15.92 10.01
C TRP A 73 -15.40 -16.18 11.48
N HIS A 74 -15.28 -15.12 12.28
CA HIS A 74 -15.78 -15.08 13.65
C HIS A 74 -17.30 -15.28 13.68
N GLN A 75 -17.83 -15.87 14.75
CA GLN A 75 -19.26 -16.22 14.89
C GLN A 75 -19.77 -17.32 13.93
N GLY A 76 -18.87 -18.08 13.30
CA GLY A 76 -19.23 -19.32 12.59
C GLY A 76 -19.88 -19.11 11.23
N TRP A 77 -19.67 -17.96 10.59
CA TRP A 77 -20.11 -17.71 9.22
C TRP A 77 -19.35 -18.64 8.26
N ARG A 78 -20.10 -19.35 7.42
CA ARG A 78 -19.59 -20.28 6.41
C ARG A 78 -20.24 -20.01 5.07
#